data_AF-F7PGN4-F1
#
_entry.id   AF-F7PGN4-F1
#
_cell.length_a   1.000
_cell.length_b   1.000
_cell.length_c   1.000
_cell.angle_alpha   90.00
_cell.angle_beta   90.00
_cell.angle_gamma   90.00
#
_symmetry.space_group_name_H-M   'P 1'
#
loop_
_entity.id
_entity.type
_entity.pdbx_description
1 polymer ?
#
loop_
_entity_poly.entity_id
_entity_poly.type
_entity_poly.pdbx_seq_one_letter_code
_entity_poly.pdbx_strand_id
1 'polypeptide(L)'
;MIELLAEILSNYAKVHAVEMGLLLGLFVAFAYRDHEGVAYALLFFGVFFAFFNAAHIGWEEINRYPLYFLSGVYVTTVLGMVGVPIFGRLRDRLVRDLPRRPVES
;
A
#
# COMPACT_ATOMS: atom_id res chain seq x y z
N MET A 1 -22.42 -12.83 25.37
CA MET A 1 -21.16 -12.15 25.79
C MET A 1 -19.93 -12.73 25.08
N ILE A 2 -19.76 -14.06 25.03
CA ILE A 2 -18.64 -14.70 24.31
C ILE A 2 -18.74 -14.50 22.78
N GLU A 3 -19.94 -14.59 22.21
CA GLU A 3 -20.17 -14.38 20.76
C GLU A 3 -19.83 -12.95 20.31
N LEU A 4 -20.25 -11.93 21.07
CA LEU A 4 -19.93 -10.53 20.77
C LEU A 4 -18.42 -10.27 20.81
N LEU A 5 -17.71 -10.87 21.78
CA LEU A 5 -16.25 -10.76 21.87
C LEU A 5 -15.56 -11.44 20.68
N ALA A 6 -16.04 -12.62 20.27
CA ALA A 6 -15.53 -13.33 19.10
C ALA A 6 -15.75 -12.54 17.79
N GLU A 7 -16.90 -11.88 17.67
CA GLU A 7 -17.22 -11.02 16.52
C GLU A 7 -16.33 -9.77 16.46
N ILE A 8 -16.11 -9.09 17.60
CA ILE A 8 -15.21 -7.94 17.68
C ILE A 8 -13.78 -8.34 17.32
N LEU A 9 -13.27 -9.45 17.86
CA LEU A 9 -11.93 -9.95 17.56
C LEU A 9 -11.78 -10.38 16.09
N SER A 10 -12.80 -11.02 15.52
CA SER A 10 -12.86 -11.37 14.09
C SER A 10 -12.82 -10.13 13.19
N ASN A 11 -13.55 -9.08 13.56
CA ASN A 11 -13.52 -7.82 12.82
C ASN A 11 -12.18 -7.10 12.96
N TYR A 12 -11.59 -7.07 14.15
CA TYR A 12 -10.25 -6.52 14.36
C TYR A 12 -9.20 -7.23 13.51
N ALA A 13 -9.19 -8.56 13.51
CA ALA A 13 -8.25 -9.36 12.72
C ALA A 13 -8.39 -9.10 11.21
N LYS A 14 -9.63 -8.95 10.71
CA LYS A 14 -9.88 -8.57 9.32
C LYS A 14 -9.35 -7.18 9.00
N VAL A 15 -9.61 -6.19 9.85
CA VAL A 15 -9.11 -4.82 9.68
C VAL A 15 -7.58 -4.82 9.66
N HIS A 16 -6.95 -5.52 10.59
CA HIS A 16 -5.50 -5.60 10.65
C HIS A 16 -4.89 -6.24 9.40
N ALA A 17 -5.50 -7.31 8.88
CA ALA A 17 -5.09 -7.91 7.61
C ALA A 17 -5.17 -6.91 6.45
N VAL A 18 -6.23 -6.10 6.37
CA VAL A 18 -6.36 -5.03 5.36
C VAL A 18 -5.24 -4.00 5.55
N GLU A 19 -5.01 -3.49 6.76
CA GLU A 19 -3.99 -2.49 7.06
C GLU A 19 -2.60 -2.91 6.58
N MET A 20 -2.21 -4.16 6.84
CA MET A 20 -0.93 -4.71 6.37
C MET A 20 -0.85 -4.74 4.85
N GLY A 21 -1.96 -5.07 4.19
CA GLY A 21 -2.05 -5.01 2.73
C GLY A 21 -1.94 -3.58 2.19
N LEU A 22 -2.63 -2.62 2.82
CA LEU A 22 -2.57 -1.20 2.44
C LEU A 22 -1.14 -0.66 2.55
N LEU A 23 -0.44 -0.98 3.64
CA LEU A 23 0.94 -0.54 3.88
C LEU A 23 1.90 -1.11 2.82
N LEU A 24 1.79 -2.40 2.50
CA LEU A 24 2.60 -3.01 1.45
C LEU A 24 2.32 -2.35 0.10
N GLY A 25 1.06 -2.17 -0.29
CA GLY A 25 0.74 -1.57 -1.58
C GLY A 25 1.11 -0.09 -1.68
N LEU A 26 1.03 0.67 -0.60
CA LEU A 26 1.56 2.05 -0.52
C LEU A 26 3.08 2.08 -0.71
N PHE A 27 3.81 1.15 -0.06
CA PHE A 27 5.25 1.04 -0.21
C PHE A 27 5.65 0.69 -1.65
N VAL A 28 4.94 -0.25 -2.28
CA VAL A 28 5.10 -0.60 -3.70
C VAL A 28 4.81 0.59 -4.60
N ALA A 29 3.73 1.32 -4.36
CA ALA A 29 3.37 2.50 -5.14
C ALA A 29 4.43 3.61 -5.05
N PHE A 30 5.03 3.80 -3.87
CA PHE A 30 6.14 4.73 -3.69
C PHE A 30 7.37 4.29 -4.48
N ALA A 31 7.76 3.02 -4.39
CA ALA A 31 8.87 2.47 -5.17
C ALA A 31 8.63 2.56 -6.68
N TYR A 32 7.38 2.37 -7.12
CA TYR A 32 7.00 2.38 -8.54
C TYR A 32 7.29 3.73 -9.20
N ARG A 33 7.16 4.82 -8.44
CA ARG A 33 7.41 6.18 -8.93
C ARG A 33 8.81 6.36 -9.48
N ASP A 34 9.81 5.80 -8.80
CA ASP A 34 11.22 6.03 -9.13
C ASP A 34 11.84 4.80 -9.84
N HIS A 35 11.36 3.59 -9.52
CA HIS A 35 11.92 2.32 -10.02
C HIS A 35 10.85 1.23 -10.19
N GLU A 36 10.21 1.18 -11.36
CA GLU A 36 9.13 0.22 -11.67
C GLU A 36 9.55 -1.25 -11.44
N GLY A 37 10.74 -1.65 -11.89
CA GLY A 37 11.23 -3.02 -11.72
C GLY A 37 11.40 -3.43 -10.25
N VAL A 38 11.87 -2.51 -9.40
CA VAL A 38 12.01 -2.74 -7.96
C VAL A 38 10.63 -2.86 -7.32
N ALA A 39 9.67 -2.04 -7.73
CA ALA A 39 8.30 -2.11 -7.21
C ALA A 39 7.63 -3.45 -7.50
N TYR A 40 7.79 -4.01 -8.70
CA TYR A 40 7.26 -5.34 -9.02
C TYR A 40 7.94 -6.45 -8.23
N ALA A 41 9.26 -6.38 -8.05
CA ALA A 41 9.97 -7.31 -7.20
C ALA A 41 9.48 -7.22 -5.74
N LEU A 42 9.32 -6.01 -5.20
CA LEU A 42 8.80 -5.78 -3.86
C LEU A 42 7.37 -6.29 -3.69
N LEU A 43 6.51 -6.09 -4.69
CA LEU A 43 5.16 -6.63 -4.68
C LEU A 43 5.16 -8.15 -4.62
N PHE A 44 5.94 -8.80 -5.49
CA PHE A 44 6.06 -10.25 -5.54
C PHE A 44 6.62 -10.81 -4.23
N PHE A 45 7.79 -10.34 -3.81
CA PHE A 45 8.43 -10.84 -2.59
C PHE A 45 7.62 -10.48 -1.35
N GLY A 46 7.03 -9.29 -1.26
CA GLY A 46 6.20 -8.88 -0.14
C GLY A 46 4.97 -9.77 0.04
N VAL A 47 4.25 -10.05 -1.04
CA VAL A 47 3.09 -10.97 -1.01
C VAL A 47 3.54 -12.41 -0.72
N PHE A 48 4.64 -12.86 -1.34
CA PHE A 48 5.18 -14.20 -1.10
C PHE A 48 5.59 -14.39 0.36
N PHE A 49 6.40 -13.49 0.93
CA PHE A 49 6.80 -13.55 2.33
C PHE A 49 5.61 -13.43 3.28
N ALA A 50 4.62 -12.59 2.96
CA ALA A 50 3.39 -12.53 3.75
C ALA A 50 2.72 -13.89 3.81
N PHE A 51 2.52 -14.61 2.71
CA PHE A 51 1.85 -15.92 2.78
C PHE A 51 2.70 -17.04 3.37
N PHE A 52 3.99 -17.08 3.08
CA PHE A 52 4.85 -18.19 3.51
C PHE A 52 5.44 -17.99 4.91
N ASN A 53 5.48 -16.76 5.41
CA ASN A 53 6.15 -16.43 6.67
C ASN A 53 5.27 -15.70 7.69
N ALA A 54 4.04 -15.26 7.35
CA ALA A 54 3.18 -14.50 8.27
C ALA A 54 2.98 -15.18 9.63
N ALA A 55 2.76 -16.50 9.65
CA ALA A 55 2.53 -17.23 10.90
C ALA A 55 3.75 -17.17 11.84
N HIS A 56 4.97 -17.17 11.29
CA HIS A 56 6.21 -17.17 12.08
C HIS A 56 6.55 -15.79 12.65
N ILE A 57 6.00 -14.71 12.06
CA ILE A 57 6.25 -13.33 12.48
C ILE A 57 5.07 -12.71 13.25
N GLY A 58 4.10 -13.53 13.64
CA GLY A 58 2.94 -13.09 14.44
C GLY A 58 1.88 -12.35 13.64
N TRP A 59 1.79 -12.55 12.32
CA TRP A 59 0.76 -11.98 11.44
C TRP A 59 -0.24 -13.05 11.00
N GLU A 60 -0.68 -13.90 11.93
CA GLU A 60 -1.57 -15.03 11.66
C GLU A 60 -2.89 -14.61 10.97
N GLU A 61 -3.30 -13.36 11.15
CA GLU A 61 -4.46 -12.74 10.52
C GLU A 61 -4.39 -12.78 8.99
N ILE A 62 -3.20 -12.69 8.40
CA ILE A 62 -3.01 -12.79 6.95
C ILE A 62 -3.35 -14.21 6.47
N ASN A 63 -2.98 -15.23 7.25
CA ASN A 63 -3.31 -16.62 6.93
C ASN A 63 -4.80 -16.92 7.14
N ARG A 64 -5.43 -16.28 8.15
CA ARG A 64 -6.86 -16.45 8.46
C ARG A 64 -7.77 -15.68 7.50
N TYR A 65 -7.33 -14.52 7.02
CA TYR A 65 -8.09 -13.61 6.16
C TYR A 65 -7.28 -13.14 4.94
N PRO A 66 -6.80 -14.06 4.09
CA PRO A 66 -5.86 -13.74 3.00
C PRO A 66 -6.45 -12.77 1.96
N LEU A 67 -7.77 -12.83 1.74
CA LEU A 67 -8.46 -11.94 0.81
C LEU A 67 -8.54 -10.49 1.30
N TYR A 68 -8.58 -10.27 2.62
CA TYR A 68 -8.57 -8.93 3.20
C TYR A 68 -7.21 -8.27 3.05
N PHE A 69 -6.13 -9.03 3.27
CA PHE A 69 -4.78 -8.59 2.95
C PHE A 69 -4.63 -8.27 1.46
N LEU A 70 -4.99 -9.19 0.57
CA LEU A 70 -4.86 -8.99 -0.88
C LEU A 70 -5.71 -7.83 -1.41
N SER A 71 -6.90 -7.59 -0.85
CA SER A 71 -7.72 -6.45 -1.26
C SER A 71 -7.04 -5.13 -0.90
N GLY A 72 -6.45 -5.04 0.30
CA GLY A 72 -5.63 -3.89 0.71
C GLY A 72 -4.45 -3.65 -0.23
N VAL A 73 -3.68 -4.70 -0.53
CA VAL A 73 -2.55 -4.65 -1.48
C VAL A 73 -3.02 -4.17 -2.84
N TYR A 74 -4.07 -4.79 -3.38
CA TYR A 74 -4.57 -4.51 -4.72
C TYR A 74 -5.06 -3.06 -4.85
N VAL A 75 -5.94 -2.62 -3.95
CA VAL A 75 -6.53 -1.28 -4.00
C VAL A 75 -5.44 -0.21 -3.93
N THR A 76 -4.52 -0.31 -2.97
CA THR A 76 -3.47 0.71 -2.80
C THR A 76 -2.42 0.67 -3.90
N THR A 77 -2.02 -0.51 -4.37
CA THR A 77 -1.05 -0.64 -5.46
C THR A 77 -1.63 -0.06 -6.75
N VAL A 78 -2.86 -0.44 -7.12
CA VAL A 78 -3.49 0.04 -8.36
C VAL A 78 -3.76 1.54 -8.30
N LEU A 79 -4.35 2.05 -7.22
CA LEU A 79 -4.60 3.48 -7.06
C LEU A 79 -3.30 4.27 -7.03
N GLY A 80 -2.26 3.74 -6.39
CA GLY A 80 -0.93 4.35 -6.34
C GLY A 80 -0.29 4.44 -7.71
N MET A 81 -0.22 3.33 -8.46
CA MET A 81 0.35 3.29 -9.81
C MET A 81 -0.40 4.19 -10.79
N VAL A 82 -1.74 4.23 -10.74
CA VAL A 82 -2.56 5.15 -11.56
C VAL A 82 -2.37 6.61 -11.11
N GLY A 83 -2.19 6.83 -9.81
CA GLY A 83 -2.00 8.15 -9.22
C GLY A 83 -0.65 8.79 -9.59
N VAL A 84 0.44 8.02 -9.61
CA VAL A 84 1.80 8.51 -9.92
C VAL A 84 1.87 9.42 -11.17
N PRO A 85 1.37 9.01 -12.36
CA PRO A 85 1.41 9.86 -13.55
C PRO A 85 0.45 11.06 -13.50
N ILE A 86 -0.61 10.99 -12.68
CA ILE A 86 -1.56 12.10 -12.49
C ILE A 86 -0.93 13.16 -11.58
N PHE A 87 -0.38 12.75 -10.44
CA PHE A 87 0.33 13.64 -9.50
C PHE A 87 1.57 14.26 -10.13
N GLY A 88 2.33 13.51 -10.94
CA GLY A 88 3.46 14.05 -11.71
C GLY A 88 3.02 15.20 -12.62
N ARG A 89 1.98 14.98 -13.43
CA ARG A 89 1.43 16.02 -14.33
C ARG A 89 0.90 17.24 -13.57
N LEU A 90 0.23 17.05 -12.44
CA LEU A 90 -0.30 18.14 -11.63
C LEU A 90 0.81 18.97 -10.99
N ARG A 91 1.82 18.30 -10.42
CA ARG A 91 3.02 18.94 -9.87
C ARG A 91 3.74 19.76 -10.94
N ASP A 92 3.95 19.18 -12.12
CA ASP A 92 4.68 19.87 -13.19
C ASP A 92 3.92 21.10 -13.72
N ARG A 93 2.57 21.08 -13.68
CA ARG A 93 1.74 22.28 -13.96
C ARG A 93 1.90 23.34 -12.89
N LEU A 94 1.76 22.97 -11.62
CA LEU A 94 1.92 23.87 -10.48
C LEU A 94 3.31 24.53 -10.44
N VAL A 95 4.36 23.78 -10.77
CA VAL A 95 5.73 24.30 -10.82
C VAL A 95 5.94 25.28 -11.99
N ARG A 96 5.28 25.06 -13.15
CA ARG A 96 5.36 26.01 -14.28
C ARG A 96 4.65 27.32 -14.01
N ASP A 97 3.55 27.29 -13.25
CA ASP A 97 2.72 28.46 -12.96
C ASP A 97 3.26 29.30 -11.77
N LEU A 98 4.36 28.89 -11.14
CA LEU A 98 5.02 29.70 -10.12
C LEU A 98 5.70 30.92 -10.77
N PRO A 99 5.40 32.16 -10.33
CA PRO A 99 6.05 33.35 -10.86
C PRO A 99 7.54 33.28 -10.54
N ARG A 100 8.38 33.18 -11.59
CA ARG A 100 9.84 33.29 -11.44
C ARG A 100 10.14 34.70 -10.94
N ARG A 101 10.63 34.82 -9.71
CA ARG A 101 11.11 36.12 -9.21
C ARG A 101 12.24 36.60 -10.13
N PRO A 102 12.19 37.84 -10.64
CA PRO A 102 13.34 38.41 -11.33
C PRO A 102 14.51 38.46 -10.34
N VAL A 103 15.64 37.91 -10.76
CA VAL A 103 16.91 38.06 -10.03
C VAL A 103 17.35 39.50 -10.31
N GLU A 104 17.16 40.38 -9.33
CA GLU A 104 17.75 41.72 -9.37
C GLU A 104 19.28 41.55 -9.31
N SER A 105 19.94 41.90 -10.40
CA SER A 105 21.39 41.94 -10.58
C SER A 105 21.97 43.28 -10.19
#